data_AF-A0A2M7E3D8-F1
#
_entry.id   AF-A0A2M7E3D8-F1
#
_cell.length_a   1.000
_cell.length_b   1.000
_cell.length_c   1.000
_cell.angle_alpha   90.00
_cell.angle_beta   90.00
_cell.angle_gamma   90.00
#
_symmetry.space_group_name_H-M   'P 1'
#
loop_
_entity.id
_entity.type
_entity.pdbx_description
1 polymer ?
#
loop_
_entity_poly.entity_id
_entity_poly.type
_entity_poly.pdbx_seq_one_letter_code
_entity_poly.pdbx_strand_id
1 'polypeptide(L)' 'ENKLTKKNIIIKIYSAEIIEGEHKSEIGTIISDKKNHLYISAINGLISIMEIQPEGRKKMNIKDFLIGFREIENWKVKS' A
#
# COMPACT_ATOMS: atom_id res chain seq x y z
N GLU A 1 -9.90 -1.84 -2.11
CA GLU A 1 -10.82 -2.97 -2.29
C GLU A 1 -10.03 -4.28 -2.39
N ASN A 2 -10.49 -5.33 -1.70
CA ASN A 2 -9.96 -6.69 -1.86
C ASN A 2 -10.66 -7.39 -3.04
N LYS A 3 -9.89 -7.95 -3.97
CA LYS A 3 -10.38 -8.57 -5.21
C LYS A 3 -11.24 -9.82 -4.97
N LEU A 4 -10.96 -10.58 -3.91
CA LEU A 4 -11.63 -11.85 -3.60
C LEU A 4 -12.89 -11.64 -2.75
N THR A 5 -12.80 -10.81 -1.72
CA THR A 5 -13.85 -10.64 -0.72
C THR A 5 -14.71 -9.40 -0.94
N LYS A 6 -14.32 -8.51 -1.87
CA LYS A 6 -14.94 -7.19 -2.10
C LYS A 6 -14.95 -6.28 -0.88
N LYS A 7 -14.18 -6.62 0.16
CA LYS A 7 -14.03 -5.81 1.37
C LYS A 7 -13.27 -4.51 1.08
N ASN A 8 -13.71 -3.43 1.72
CA ASN A 8 -12.99 -2.16 1.77
C ASN A 8 -12.46 -1.91 3.18
N ILE A 9 -11.29 -1.29 3.26
CA ILE A 9 -10.68 -0.84 4.51
C ILE A 9 -10.15 0.56 4.30
N ILE A 10 -10.18 1.37 5.36
CA ILE A 10 -9.59 2.70 5.37
C ILE A 10 -8.25 2.60 6.07
N ILE A 11 -7.22 3.16 5.42
CA ILE A 11 -5.87 3.28 5.95
C ILE A 11 -5.44 4.71 5.73
N LYS A 12 -4.96 5.37 6.78
CA LYS A 12 -4.34 6.69 6.66
C LYS A 12 -2.86 6.51 6.38
N ILE A 13 -2.35 7.23 5.39
CA ILE A 13 -0.91 7.32 5.10
C ILE A 13 -0.37 8.52 5.86
N TYR A 14 0.64 8.29 6.70
CA TYR A 14 1.25 9.34 7.53
C TYR A 14 2.57 9.82 6.95
N SER A 15 3.34 8.93 6.32
CA SER A 15 4.57 9.28 5.62
C SER A 15 4.79 8.38 4.43
N ALA A 16 5.28 8.98 3.35
CA ALA A 16 5.60 8.31 2.11
C ALA A 16 6.70 9.07 1.36
N GLU A 17 7.44 8.36 0.52
CA GLU A 17 8.45 8.90 -0.35
C GLU A 17 8.03 8.73 -1.81
N ILE A 18 8.37 9.71 -2.65
CA ILE A 18 8.12 9.65 -4.08
C ILE A 18 9.36 9.03 -4.73
N ILE A 19 9.13 7.99 -5.53
CA ILE A 19 10.15 7.38 -6.37
C ILE A 19 9.80 7.74 -7.81
N GLU A 20 10.55 8.68 -8.37
CA GLU A 20 10.40 9.08 -9.77
C GLU A 20 10.81 7.95 -10.71
N GLY A 21 10.07 7.80 -11.81
CA GLY A 21 10.41 6.85 -12.86
C GLY A 21 9.18 6.40 -13.65
N GLU A 22 9.41 5.76 -14.79
CA GLU A 22 8.33 5.16 -15.55
C GLU A 22 8.04 3.76 -15.04
N HIS A 23 6.78 3.51 -14.68
CA HIS A 23 6.31 2.18 -14.30
C HIS A 23 5.13 1.77 -15.19
N LYS A 24 5.19 0.56 -15.76
CA LYS A 24 4.13 -0.01 -16.62
C LYS A 24 2.93 -0.55 -15.85
N SER A 25 2.89 -0.35 -14.53
CA SER A 25 1.83 -0.87 -13.67
C SER A 25 0.62 0.07 -13.72
N GLU A 26 -0.58 -0.51 -13.67
CA GLU A 26 -1.82 0.25 -13.60
C GLU A 26 -1.83 1.15 -12.35
N ILE A 27 -2.25 2.41 -12.49
CA ILE A 27 -2.31 3.39 -11.41
C ILE A 27 -3.15 2.83 -10.24
N GLY A 28 -2.67 3.01 -9.00
CA GLY A 28 -3.31 2.46 -7.81
C GLY A 28 -3.01 0.98 -7.54
N THR A 29 -2.18 0.33 -8.37
CA THR A 29 -1.67 -1.01 -8.08
C THR A 29 -0.74 -0.99 -6.88
N ILE A 30 -0.97 -1.91 -5.94
CA ILE A 30 -0.09 -2.13 -4.79
C ILE A 30 1.01 -3.11 -5.19
N ILE A 31 2.26 -2.74 -4.97
CA ILE A 31 3.46 -3.54 -5.25
C ILE A 31 4.19 -3.72 -3.91
N SER A 32 4.46 -4.96 -3.49
CA SER A 32 5.08 -5.21 -2.19
C SER A 32 5.91 -6.49 -2.20
N ASP A 33 6.99 -6.51 -1.42
CA ASP A 33 7.78 -7.71 -1.12
C ASP A 33 7.16 -8.56 0.02
N LYS A 34 5.98 -8.15 0.51
CA LYS A 34 5.23 -8.76 1.62
C LYS A 34 6.00 -8.80 2.96
N LYS A 35 7.11 -8.06 3.07
CA LYS A 35 7.98 -8.08 4.25
C LYS A 35 8.36 -6.68 4.71
N ASN A 36 8.95 -5.87 3.84
CA ASN A 36 9.59 -4.61 4.21
C ASN A 36 9.07 -3.41 3.43
N HIS A 37 8.52 -3.58 2.23
CA HIS A 37 8.18 -2.46 1.36
C HIS A 37 6.78 -2.59 0.78
N LEU A 38 6.09 -1.45 0.71
CA LEU A 38 4.82 -1.30 0.00
C LEU A 38 4.89 -0.04 -0.85
N TYR A 39 4.68 -0.23 -2.15
CA TYR A 39 4.63 0.82 -3.14
C TYR A 39 3.23 0.89 -3.74
N ILE A 40 2.82 2.10 -4.12
CA ILE A 40 1.60 2.34 -4.89
C ILE A 40 2.01 2.93 -6.24
N SER A 41 1.55 2.31 -7.33
CA SER A 41 1.80 2.81 -8.68
C SER A 41 1.09 4.14 -8.91
N ALA A 42 1.83 5.14 -9.39
CA ALA A 42 1.35 6.46 -9.74
C ALA A 42 1.68 6.79 -11.21
N ILE A 43 1.17 7.91 -11.71
CA ILE A 43 1.29 8.30 -13.12
C ILE A 43 2.76 8.43 -13.56
N ASN A 44 3.63 8.98 -12.69
CA ASN A 44 5.03 9.29 -13.01
C ASN A 44 6.01 8.63 -12.02
N GLY A 45 5.64 7.47 -11.46
CA GLY A 45 6.51 6.77 -10.53
C GLY A 45 5.77 5.91 -9.53
N LEU A 46 6.39 5.73 -8.37
CA LEU A 46 5.84 4.98 -7.25
C LEU A 46 5.77 5.86 -6.01
N ILE A 47 4.78 5.57 -5.17
CA ILE A 47 4.69 6.13 -3.82
C ILE A 47 5.13 5.02 -2.86
N SER A 48 6.30 5.18 -2.25
CA SER A 48 6.83 4.29 -1.23
C SER A 48 6.21 4.63 0.13
N ILE A 49 5.44 3.71 0.70
CA ILE A 49 4.71 3.94 1.94
C ILE A 49 5.59 3.56 3.13
N MET A 50 5.85 4.53 4.02
CA MET A 50 6.74 4.35 5.18
C MET A 50 5.95 4.12 6.47
N GLU A 51 4.95 4.96 6.74
CA GLU A 51 4.09 4.83 7.93
C GLU A 51 2.61 4.95 7.60
N ILE A 52 1.82 4.10 8.26
CA ILE A 52 0.37 4.05 8.07
C ILE A 52 -0.38 3.84 9.38
N GLN A 53 -1.68 4.10 9.33
CA GLN A 53 -2.62 3.79 10.41
C GLN A 53 -3.86 3.08 9.83
N PRO A 54 -3.99 1.77 10.07
CA PRO A 54 -5.26 1.07 9.86
C PRO A 54 -6.34 1.56 10.83
N GLU A 55 -7.59 1.54 10.39
CA GLU A 55 -8.74 1.88 11.24
C GLU A 55 -8.75 1.05 12.55
N GLY A 56 -8.97 1.72 13.68
CA GLY A 56 -8.97 1.09 15.00
C GLY A 56 -7.59 0.64 15.52
N ARG A 57 -6.49 0.96 14.83
CA ARG A 57 -5.12 0.64 15.26
C ARG A 57 -4.24 1.89 15.44
N LYS A 58 -3.13 1.71 16.14
CA LYS A 58 -2.07 2.74 16.25
C LYS A 58 -1.33 2.89 14.92
N LYS A 59 -0.72 4.06 14.72
CA LYS A 59 0.25 4.29 13.64
C LYS A 59 1.40 3.29 13.77
N MET A 60 1.86 2.75 12.66
CA MET A 60 2.97 1.81 12.58
C MET A 60 3.77 1.99 11.28
N ASN A 61 5.01 1.51 11.30
CA ASN A 61 5.80 1.44 10.07
C ASN A 61 5.25 0.34 9.14
N ILE A 62 5.66 0.39 7.87
CA ILE A 62 5.14 -0.54 6.86
C ILE A 62 5.52 -2.00 7.13
N LYS A 63 6.69 -2.25 7.73
CA LYS A 63 7.15 -3.60 8.05
C LYS A 63 6.24 -4.28 9.08
N ASP A 64 5.90 -3.57 10.15
CA ASP A 64 4.99 -4.03 11.20
C ASP A 64 3.58 -4.27 10.65
N PHE A 65 3.13 -3.43 9.73
CA PHE A 65 1.86 -3.63 9.04
C PHE A 65 1.87 -4.92 8.20
N LEU A 66 2.91 -5.14 7.39
CA LEU A 66 3.00 -6.29 6.47
C LEU A 66 3.06 -7.65 7.20
N ILE A 67 3.64 -7.70 8.41
CA ILE A 67 3.65 -8.91 9.24
C ILE A 67 2.22 -9.41 9.52
N GLY A 68 1.30 -8.48 9.81
CA GLY A 68 -0.11 -8.77 10.09
C GLY A 68 -1.01 -8.78 8.85
N PHE A 69 -0.50 -8.38 7.68
CA PHE A 69 -1.29 -8.14 6.47
C PHE A 69 -0.70 -8.86 5.24
N ARG A 70 -0.73 -10.20 5.29
CA ARG A 70 -0.01 -11.08 4.35
C ARG A 70 -0.61 -11.15 2.94
N GLU A 71 -1.90 -10.85 2.78
CA GLU A 71 -2.60 -10.96 1.49
C GLU A 71 -2.66 -9.63 0.72
N ILE A 72 -1.65 -8.77 0.88
CA ILE A 72 -1.66 -7.40 0.33
C ILE A 72 -1.83 -7.36 -1.20
N GLU A 73 -1.40 -8.39 -1.93
CA GLU A 73 -1.53 -8.52 -3.40
C GLU A 73 -3.00 -8.58 -3.89
N ASN A 74 -3.91 -9.00 -3.01
CA ASN A 74 -5.34 -9.07 -3.28
C ASN A 74 -6.00 -7.70 -3.15
N TRP A 75 -5.28 -6.66 -2.69
CA TRP A 75 -5.81 -5.32 -2.49
C TRP A 75 -5.41 -4.40 -3.64
N LYS A 76 -6.34 -3.53 -4.02
CA LYS A 76 -6.09 -2.38 -4.89
C LYS A 76 -6.55 -1.10 -4.19
N VAL A 77 -5.82 -0.01 -4.44
CA VAL A 77 -6.26 1.33 -4.07
C VAL A 77 -7.42 1.72 -4.98
N LYS A 78 -8.45 2.32 -4.38
CA LYS A 78 -9.60 2.85 -5.11
C LYS A 78 -9.52 4.37 -4.98
N SER A 79 -9.51 5.07 -6.12
CA SER A 79 -9.70 6.51 -6.20
C SER A 79 -11.17 6.86 -6.10
#